data_AF-A0A2K3US48-F1
#
_entry.id   AF-A0A2K3US48-F1
#
_cell.length_a   1.000
_cell.length_b   1.000
_cell.length_c   1.000
_cell.angle_alpha   90.00
_cell.angle_beta   90.00
_cell.angle_gamma   90.00
#
_symmetry.space_group_name_H-M   'P 1'
#
loop_
_entity.id
_entity.type
_entity.pdbx_description
1 polymer ?
#
loop_
_entity_poly.entity_id
_entity_poly.type
_entity_poly.pdbx_seq_one_letter_code
_entity_poly.pdbx_strand_id
1 'polypeptide(L)'
;MRFQTLYVDMRPVLLKWLGIVVVLASMTLLVSSVRPDLMDVTAKAQAAFQTSSAGGSLNFGYWDTCLRSSGCLRSYAVTWSAPVLIKAFILGGLGCGLLAAACGMVWRPEVIAMRDTRVNAVKIDDSRLKSPTAPRGLL
;
A
#
# COMPACT_ATOMS: atom_id res chain seq x y z
N MET A 1 1.24 -23.41 -37.32
CA MET A 1 0.60 -22.37 -36.49
C MET A 1 1.69 -21.42 -35.99
N ARG A 2 1.69 -20.16 -36.43
CA ARG A 2 2.64 -19.15 -35.94
C ARG A 2 2.11 -18.70 -34.58
N PHE A 3 2.71 -19.17 -33.48
CA PHE A 3 2.41 -18.66 -32.14
C PHE A 3 2.81 -17.18 -32.13
N GLN A 4 1.86 -16.29 -32.42
CA GLN A 4 1.99 -14.88 -32.08
C GLN A 4 1.95 -14.83 -30.56
N THR A 5 3.12 -14.88 -29.94
CA THR A 5 3.30 -14.62 -28.53
C THR A 5 2.85 -13.20 -28.28
N LEU A 6 1.66 -13.05 -27.71
CA LEU A 6 1.15 -11.75 -27.28
C LEU A 6 2.04 -11.30 -26.13
N TYR A 7 3.01 -10.43 -26.40
CA TYR A 7 3.90 -9.91 -25.37
C TYR A 7 3.13 -8.88 -24.55
N VAL A 8 2.42 -9.35 -23.53
CA VAL A 8 1.77 -8.48 -22.54
C VAL A 8 2.87 -7.94 -21.64
N ASP A 9 3.03 -6.62 -21.59
CA ASP A 9 4.00 -5.99 -20.70
C ASP A 9 3.63 -6.28 -19.23
N MET A 10 4.47 -7.05 -18.54
CA MET A 10 4.26 -7.47 -17.14
C MET A 10 4.79 -6.44 -16.12
N ARG A 11 5.49 -5.39 -16.58
CA ARG A 11 6.06 -4.32 -15.73
C ARG A 11 5.05 -3.70 -14.75
N PRO A 12 3.80 -3.35 -15.14
CA PRO A 12 2.86 -2.73 -14.20
C PRO A 12 2.33 -3.71 -13.14
N VAL A 13 2.23 -5.00 -13.46
CA VAL A 13 1.89 -6.04 -12.47
C VAL A 13 3.00 -6.17 -11.43
N LEU A 14 4.26 -6.22 -11.88
CA LEU A 14 5.42 -6.23 -10.99
C LEU A 14 5.49 -4.96 -10.14
N LEU A 15 5.28 -3.78 -10.74
CA LEU A 15 5.28 -2.49 -10.03
C LEU A 15 4.20 -2.44 -8.95
N LYS A 16 3.00 -2.96 -9.24
CA LYS A 16 1.90 -3.05 -8.28
C LYS A 16 2.31 -3.87 -7.05
N TRP A 17 2.77 -5.10 -7.28
CA TRP A 17 3.11 -6.02 -6.19
C TRP A 17 4.32 -5.53 -5.39
N LEU A 18 5.33 -4.99 -6.07
CA LEU A 18 6.48 -4.39 -5.41
C LEU A 18 6.08 -3.19 -4.56
N GLY A 19 5.20 -2.33 -5.05
CA GLY A 19 4.63 -1.22 -4.28
C GLY A 19 3.89 -1.70 -3.02
N ILE A 20 3.05 -2.73 -3.13
CA ILE A 20 2.34 -3.32 -1.99
C ILE A 20 3.32 -3.87 -0.94
N VAL A 21 4.35 -4.60 -1.37
CA VAL A 21 5.38 -5.15 -0.47
C VAL A 21 6.12 -4.03 0.26
N VAL A 22 6.49 -2.96 -0.45
CA VAL A 22 7.16 -1.79 0.14
C VAL A 22 6.25 -1.08 1.17
N VAL A 23 4.95 -0.95 0.90
CA VAL A 23 3.99 -0.39 1.87
C VAL A 23 3.90 -1.27 3.11
N LEU A 24 3.77 -2.58 2.95
CA LEU A 24 3.69 -3.51 4.08
C LEU A 24 4.97 -3.49 4.92
N ALA A 25 6.14 -3.50 4.29
CA ALA A 25 7.42 -3.41 4.97
C ALA A 25 7.58 -2.05 5.70
N SER A 26 7.13 -0.95 5.09
CA SER A 26 7.18 0.37 5.72
C SER A 26 6.20 0.47 6.89
N MET A 27 5.03 -0.17 6.81
CA MET A 27 4.08 -0.27 7.92
C MET A 27 4.62 -1.09 9.09
N THR A 28 5.27 -2.23 8.84
CA THR A 28 5.87 -3.02 9.92
C THR A 28 7.00 -2.26 10.60
N LEU A 29 7.83 -1.55 9.82
CA LEU A 29 8.87 -0.64 10.34
C LEU A 29 8.28 0.52 11.13
N LEU A 30 7.16 1.10 10.70
CA LEU A 30 6.46 2.15 11.44
C LEU A 30 6.04 1.62 12.81
N VAL A 31 5.33 0.48 12.85
CA VAL A 31 4.84 -0.11 14.11
C VAL A 31 6.00 -0.51 15.04
N SER A 32 7.07 -1.10 14.50
CA SER A 32 8.23 -1.49 15.32
C SER A 32 8.99 -0.27 15.85
N SER A 33 9.07 0.82 15.07
CA SER A 33 9.72 2.06 15.51
C SER A 33 8.93 2.83 16.55
N VAL A 34 7.59 2.79 16.48
CA VAL A 34 6.70 3.54 17.39
C VAL A 34 6.39 2.77 18.68
N ARG A 35 6.47 1.44 18.68
CA ARG A 35 6.30 0.61 19.89
C ARG A 35 7.12 1.05 21.11
N PRO A 36 8.46 1.22 21.02
CA PRO A 36 9.25 1.63 22.19
C PRO A 36 8.83 3.02 22.71
N ASP A 37 8.53 3.96 21.80
CA ASP A 37 8.08 5.31 22.16
C ASP A 37 6.72 5.31 22.86
N LEU A 38 5.81 4.44 22.43
CA LEU A 38 4.51 4.25 23.10
C LEU A 38 4.69 3.71 24.52
N MET A 39 5.60 2.74 24.70
CA MET A 39 5.88 2.19 26.03
C MET A 39 6.47 3.26 26.96
N ASP A 40 7.40 4.07 26.49
CA ASP A 40 7.99 5.17 27.26
C ASP A 40 6.96 6.26 27.60
N VAL A 41 6.05 6.57 26.68
CA VAL A 41 4.94 7.49 26.93
C VAL A 41 4.00 6.94 28.00
N THR A 42 3.63 5.67 27.91
CA THR A 42 2.78 5.04 28.94
C THR A 42 3.46 4.97 30.30
N ALA A 43 4.78 4.79 30.35
CA ALA A 43 5.55 4.82 31.59
C ALA A 43 5.62 6.24 32.18
N LYS A 44 5.86 7.27 31.36
CA LYS A 44 5.83 8.68 31.79
C LYS A 44 4.43 9.12 32.25
N ALA A 45 3.40 8.64 31.57
CA ALA A 45 2.01 8.84 31.94
C ALA A 45 1.69 8.22 33.30
N GLN A 46 2.13 6.98 33.52
CA GLN A 46 1.96 6.27 34.78
C GLN A 46 2.73 6.95 35.92
N ALA A 47 3.94 7.44 35.67
CA ALA A 47 4.72 8.19 36.66
C ALA A 47 4.04 9.52 37.03
N ALA A 48 3.57 10.28 36.03
CA ALA A 48 2.80 11.51 36.26
C ALA A 48 1.51 11.23 37.04
N PHE A 49 0.84 10.10 36.74
CA PHE A 49 -0.36 9.65 37.42
C PHE A 49 -0.10 9.25 38.88
N GLN A 50 1.02 8.60 39.19
CA GLN A 50 1.38 8.25 40.58
C GLN A 50 1.66 9.49 41.44
N THR A 51 2.22 10.55 40.85
CA THR A 51 2.40 11.83 41.55
C THR A 51 1.10 12.63 41.72
N SER A 52 0.13 12.49 40.80
CA SER A 52 -1.13 13.24 40.86
C SER A 52 -2.26 12.53 41.59
N SER A 53 -2.19 11.21 41.74
CA SER A 53 -3.29 10.37 42.23
C SER A 53 -2.76 9.47 43.35
N ALA A 54 -3.19 9.72 44.59
CA ALA A 54 -2.83 8.94 45.77
C ALA A 54 -3.46 7.52 45.80
N GLY A 55 -3.53 6.83 44.66
CA GLY A 55 -4.18 5.52 44.55
C GLY A 55 -4.08 4.95 43.15
N GLY A 56 -3.26 3.92 42.99
CA GLY A 56 -2.93 3.29 41.72
C GLY A 56 -4.12 2.57 41.07
N SER A 57 -4.52 3.04 39.90
CA SER A 57 -4.82 2.24 38.71
C SER A 57 -5.01 3.18 37.52
N LEU A 58 -4.52 2.78 36.34
CA LEU A 58 -4.77 3.48 35.07
C LEU A 58 -6.25 3.29 34.70
N ASN A 59 -7.12 4.10 35.31
CA ASN A 59 -8.55 4.02 35.08
C ASN A 59 -8.95 4.85 33.85
N PHE A 60 -10.05 4.50 33.19
CA PHE A 60 -10.56 5.20 31.99
C PHE A 60 -10.73 6.72 32.16
N GLY A 61 -10.93 7.20 33.39
CA GLY A 61 -11.01 8.63 33.70
C GLY A 61 -9.71 9.41 33.46
N TYR A 62 -8.54 8.76 33.53
CA TYR A 62 -7.26 9.42 33.21
C TYR A 62 -7.16 9.77 31.73
N TRP A 63 -7.61 8.87 30.85
CA TRP A 63 -7.63 9.11 29.41
C TRP A 63 -8.60 10.23 29.05
N ASP A 64 -9.80 10.29 29.65
CA ASP A 64 -10.75 11.39 29.41
C ASP A 64 -10.19 12.74 29.88
N THR A 65 -9.53 12.76 31.05
CA THR A 65 -8.90 13.99 31.58
C THR A 65 -7.67 14.42 30.75
N CYS A 66 -6.87 13.47 30.27
CA CYS A 66 -5.71 13.71 29.41
C CYS A 66 -6.14 14.15 28.00
N LEU A 67 -7.21 13.58 27.44
CA LEU A 67 -7.76 13.99 26.14
C LEU A 67 -8.38 15.40 26.17
N ARG A 68 -8.88 15.85 27.33
CA ARG A 68 -9.36 17.23 27.53
C ARG A 68 -8.23 18.25 27.72
N SER A 69 -7.04 17.80 28.10
CA SER A 69 -5.87 18.67 28.31
C SER A 69 -4.94 18.65 27.08
N SER A 70 -4.89 19.77 26.36
CA SER A 70 -4.01 19.93 25.18
C SER A 70 -2.52 19.72 25.49
N GLY A 71 -2.10 19.96 26.73
CA GLY A 71 -0.73 19.71 27.19
C GLY A 71 -0.40 18.22 27.30
N CYS A 72 -1.38 17.40 27.70
CA CYS A 72 -1.24 15.94 27.78
C CYS A 72 -1.27 15.35 26.35
N LEU A 73 -2.19 15.77 25.49
CA LEU A 73 -2.18 15.37 24.08
C LEU A 73 -0.87 15.71 23.35
N ARG A 74 -0.28 16.88 23.60
CA ARG A 74 1.02 17.26 23.01
C ARG A 74 2.18 16.40 23.50
N SER A 75 2.20 16.01 24.77
CA SER A 75 3.26 15.14 25.28
C SER A 75 3.17 13.72 24.76
N TYR A 76 2.01 13.28 24.23
CA TYR A 76 1.82 11.98 23.60
C TYR A 76 1.98 12.02 22.07
N ALA A 77 1.54 13.09 21.41
CA ALA A 77 1.55 13.20 19.95
C ALA A 77 2.96 13.44 19.36
N VAL A 78 3.92 13.90 20.16
CA VAL A 78 5.26 14.35 19.69
C VAL A 78 6.37 13.33 19.99
N THR A 79 6.05 12.13 20.47
CA THR A 79 7.07 11.22 21.02
C THR A 79 7.71 10.27 20.04
N TRP A 80 7.44 10.37 18.74
CA TRP A 80 8.20 9.58 17.78
C TRP A 80 9.67 10.00 17.87
N SER A 81 10.50 9.23 18.58
CA SER A 81 11.86 9.59 18.95
C SER A 81 12.86 9.17 17.88
N ALA A 82 12.40 8.40 16.89
CA ALA A 82 13.21 7.94 15.79
C ALA A 82 13.96 9.10 15.09
N PRO A 83 15.23 8.92 14.71
CA PRO A 83 15.98 9.88 13.92
C PRO A 83 15.19 10.34 12.68
N VAL A 84 15.33 11.63 12.32
CA VAL A 84 14.62 12.23 11.18
C VAL A 84 14.80 11.43 9.88
N LEU A 85 15.98 10.85 9.67
CA LEU A 85 16.27 9.99 8.52
C LEU A 85 15.39 8.73 8.48
N ILE A 86 15.16 8.09 9.63
CA ILE A 86 14.31 6.89 9.73
C ILE A 86 12.86 7.28 9.48
N LYS A 87 12.41 8.41 10.03
CA LYS A 87 11.06 8.93 9.78
C LYS A 87 10.84 9.22 8.30
N ALA A 88 11.78 9.90 7.66
CA ALA A 88 11.74 10.23 6.24
C ALA A 88 11.76 8.97 5.37
N PHE A 89 12.55 7.96 5.73
CA PHE A 89 12.59 6.69 5.02
C PHE A 89 11.27 5.92 5.12
N ILE A 90 10.67 5.84 6.32
CA ILE A 90 9.39 5.13 6.53
C ILE A 90 8.25 5.86 5.80
N LEU A 91 8.14 7.18 5.97
CA LEU A 91 7.10 7.98 5.31
C LEU A 91 7.30 8.03 3.79
N GLY A 92 8.54 8.14 3.33
CA GLY A 92 8.90 8.09 1.91
C GLY A 92 8.61 6.72 1.31
N GLY A 93 8.91 5.63 2.02
CA GLY A 93 8.57 4.26 1.63
C GLY A 93 7.07 4.04 1.52
N LEU A 94 6.29 4.53 2.50
CA LEU A 94 4.82 4.51 2.44
C LEU A 94 4.29 5.27 1.23
N GLY A 95 4.73 6.51 1.04
CA GLY A 95 4.27 7.35 -0.08
C GLY A 95 4.64 6.76 -1.43
N CYS A 96 5.92 6.41 -1.62
CA CYS A 96 6.41 5.82 -2.86
C CYS A 96 5.75 4.47 -3.15
N GLY A 97 5.61 3.61 -2.15
CA GLY A 97 4.94 2.31 -2.30
C GLY A 97 3.46 2.44 -2.68
N LEU A 98 2.73 3.39 -2.09
CA LEU A 98 1.34 3.68 -2.45
C LEU A 98 1.22 4.20 -3.88
N LEU A 99 2.09 5.13 -4.29
CA LEU A 99 2.11 5.65 -5.65
C LEU A 99 2.43 4.56 -6.67
N ALA A 100 3.41 3.70 -6.39
CA ALA A 100 3.77 2.57 -7.24
C ALA A 100 2.61 1.56 -7.35
N ALA A 101 1.96 1.24 -6.23
CA ALA A 101 0.79 0.36 -6.22
C ALA A 101 -0.38 0.95 -7.00
N ALA A 102 -0.66 2.25 -6.84
CA ALA A 102 -1.70 2.96 -7.58
C ALA A 102 -1.41 2.98 -9.09
N CYS A 103 -0.18 3.31 -9.49
CA CYS A 103 0.22 3.30 -10.89
C CYS A 103 0.06 1.91 -11.53
N GLY A 104 0.49 0.85 -10.84
CA GLY A 104 0.33 -0.52 -11.33
C GLY A 104 -1.12 -1.03 -11.33
N MET A 105 -2.03 -0.40 -10.57
CA MET A 105 -3.46 -0.70 -10.62
C MET A 105 -4.20 0.00 -11.75
N VAL A 106 -3.81 1.24 -12.06
CA VAL A 106 -4.37 2.05 -13.16
C VAL A 106 -3.88 1.54 -14.51
N TRP A 107 -2.59 1.19 -14.61
CA TRP A 107 -2.02 0.68 -15.85
C TRP A 107 -2.23 -0.83 -15.96
N ARG A 108 -3.27 -1.26 -16.70
CA ARG A 108 -3.56 -2.69 -16.96
C ARG A 108 -3.43 -3.05 -18.44
N PRO A 109 -2.20 -3.33 -18.93
CA PRO A 109 -1.97 -3.62 -20.34
C PRO A 109 -2.62 -4.93 -20.79
N GLU A 110 -2.79 -5.87 -19.85
CA GLU A 110 -3.53 -7.13 -20.04
C GLU A 110 -4.96 -6.94 -20.57
N VAL A 111 -5.68 -5.93 -20.07
CA VAL A 111 -7.08 -5.66 -20.44
C VAL A 111 -7.16 -5.12 -21.86
N ILE A 112 -6.22 -4.23 -22.22
CA ILE A 112 -6.11 -3.66 -23.56
C ILE A 112 -5.76 -4.78 -24.56
N ALA A 113 -4.77 -5.61 -24.22
CA ALA A 113 -4.33 -6.69 -25.08
C ALA A 113 -5.43 -7.74 -25.31
N MET A 114 -6.21 -8.09 -24.27
CA MET A 114 -7.39 -8.97 -24.38
C MET A 114 -8.53 -8.37 -25.21
N ARG A 115 -8.67 -7.04 -25.22
CA ARG A 115 -9.65 -6.36 -26.06
C ARG A 115 -9.24 -6.42 -27.53
N ASP A 116 -7.97 -6.16 -27.83
CA ASP A 116 -7.44 -6.18 -29.19
C ASP A 116 -7.48 -7.59 -29.79
N THR A 117 -7.19 -8.63 -29.00
CA THR A 117 -7.33 -10.02 -29.48
C THR A 117 -8.77 -10.36 -29.85
N ARG A 118 -9.74 -9.97 -29.03
CA ARG A 118 -11.16 -10.20 -29.32
C ARG A 118 -11.61 -9.45 -30.58
N VAL A 119 -11.24 -8.18 -30.72
CA VAL A 119 -11.59 -7.38 -31.91
C VAL A 119 -10.94 -7.95 -33.16
N ASN A 120 -9.68 -8.38 -33.09
CA ASN A 120 -8.99 -8.98 -34.23
C ASN A 120 -9.53 -10.37 -34.57
N ALA A 121 -9.93 -11.18 -33.60
CA ALA A 121 -10.58 -12.47 -33.84
C ALA A 121 -11.90 -12.28 -34.62
N VAL A 122 -12.73 -11.31 -34.22
CA VAL A 122 -13.98 -10.99 -34.94
C VAL A 122 -13.71 -10.51 -36.37
N LYS A 123 -12.68 -9.66 -36.58
CA LYS A 123 -12.27 -9.23 -37.93
C LYS A 123 -11.81 -10.41 -38.80
N ILE A 124 -11.09 -11.37 -38.22
CA ILE A 124 -10.64 -12.57 -38.92
C ILE A 124 -11.85 -13.43 -39.31
N ASP A 125 -12.80 -13.65 -38.42
CA ASP A 125 -14.00 -14.43 -38.73
C ASP A 125 -14.89 -13.74 -39.78
N ASP A 126 -15.06 -12.42 -39.69
CA ASP A 126 -15.74 -11.62 -40.73
C ASP A 126 -15.03 -11.71 -42.08
N SER A 127 -13.69 -11.70 -42.10
CA SER A 127 -12.91 -11.83 -43.32
C SER A 127 -13.04 -13.22 -43.95
N ARG A 128 -13.18 -14.27 -43.13
CA ARG A 128 -13.43 -15.65 -43.60
C ARG A 128 -14.81 -15.78 -44.24
N LEU A 129 -15.82 -15.13 -43.68
CA LEU A 129 -17.20 -15.14 -44.21
C LEU A 129 -17.35 -14.33 -45.50
N LYS A 130 -16.59 -13.24 -45.65
CA LYS A 130 -16.65 -12.33 -46.81
C LYS A 130 -15.65 -12.67 -47.92
N SER A 131 -14.71 -13.59 -47.68
CA SER A 131 -13.71 -14.00 -48.67
C SER A 131 -14.35 -14.82 -49.80
N PRO A 132 -14.27 -14.39 -51.08
CA PRO A 132 -14.74 -15.18 -52.22
C PRO A 132 -13.84 -16.38 -52.54
N THR A 133 -12.66 -16.46 -51.91
CA THR A 133 -11.71 -17.57 -52.05
C THR A 133 -11.86 -18.57 -50.91
N ALA A 134 -12.14 -19.84 -51.25
CA ALA A 134 -12.13 -20.94 -50.30
C ALA A 134 -10.73 -21.08 -49.67
N PRO A 135 -10.62 -21.29 -48.34
CA PRO A 135 -9.33 -21.49 -47.71
C PRO A 135 -8.67 -22.75 -48.30
N ARG A 136 -7.58 -22.58 -49.04
CA ARG A 136 -6.74 -23.71 -49.46
C ARG A 136 -6.22 -24.35 -48.17
N GLY A 137 -6.68 -25.57 -47.93
CA GLY A 137 -6.38 -26.35 -46.74
C GLY A 137 -4.90 -26.34 -46.40
N LEU A 138 -4.61 -26.01 -45.15
CA LEU A 138 -3.33 -26.27 -44.51
C LEU A 138 -3.37 -27.72 -44.01
N LEU A 139 -2.50 -28.56 -44.58
CA LEU A 139 -1.79 -29.59 -43.82
C LEU A 139 -0.58 -28.90 -43.17
#